data_AF-A0A2T5U756-F1
#
_entry.id   AF-A0A2T5U756-F1
#
_cell.length_a   1.000
_cell.length_b   1.000
_cell.length_c   1.000
_cell.angle_alpha   90.00
_cell.angle_beta   90.00
_cell.angle_gamma   90.00
#
_symmetry.space_group_name_H-M   'P 1'
#
loop_
_entity.id
_entity.type
_entity.pdbx_description
1 polymer ?
#
loop_
_entity_poly.entity_id
_entity_poly.type
_entity_poly.pdbx_seq_one_letter_code
_entity_poly.pdbx_strand_id
1 'polypeptide(L)' 'MPTYTVTIVNEHFTQSGEQESSDNIEAWKSAISSAIAIGADQVSHGSPFFGAEVIVTQGKQQLGRYVVSVGATSLKD' A
#
# COMPACT_ATOMS: atom_id res chain seq x y z
N MET A 1 -1.73 -20.01 -7.91
CA MET A 1 -0.56 -19.34 -7.29
C MET A 1 -0.93 -19.03 -5.84
N PRO A 2 0.02 -18.79 -4.92
CA PRO A 2 -0.34 -18.34 -3.59
C PRO A 2 -1.06 -16.97 -3.66
N THR A 3 -2.14 -16.86 -2.89
CA THR A 3 -2.91 -15.62 -2.75
C THR A 3 -2.44 -14.88 -1.51
N TYR A 4 -2.16 -13.60 -1.67
CA TYR A 4 -1.72 -12.70 -0.62
C TYR A 4 -2.78 -11.63 -0.42
N THR A 5 -3.09 -11.32 0.84
CA THR A 5 -3.93 -10.19 1.17
C THR A 5 -3.02 -9.02 1.52
N VAL A 6 -3.20 -7.91 0.80
CA VAL A 6 -2.51 -6.65 1.05
C VAL A 6 -3.49 -5.71 1.71
N THR A 7 -3.10 -5.11 2.83
CA THR A 7 -3.86 -4.05 3.49
C THR A 7 -3.01 -2.81 3.58
N ILE A 8 -3.54 -1.70 3.08
CA ILE A 8 -2.90 -0.39 3.05
C ILE A 8 -3.71 0.51 3.98
N VAL A 9 -3.07 1.04 5.01
CA VAL A 9 -3.70 1.85 6.06
C VAL A 9 -2.98 3.20 6.14
N ASN A 10 -3.74 4.28 6.17
CA ASN A 10 -3.28 5.62 6.49
C ASN A 10 -4.27 6.26 7.49
N GLU A 11 -3.94 7.39 8.08
CA GLU A 11 -4.72 8.11 9.10
C GLU A 11 -6.19 8.33 8.69
N HIS A 12 -6.46 8.50 7.40
CA HIS A 12 -7.80 8.79 6.88
C HIS A 12 -8.38 7.69 5.98
N PHE A 13 -7.69 6.57 5.83
CA PHE A 13 -8.01 5.61 4.78
C PHE A 13 -7.55 4.20 5.13
N THR A 14 -8.34 3.20 4.75
CA THR A 14 -7.96 1.78 4.81
C THR A 14 -8.49 1.09 3.56
N GLN A 15 -7.62 0.39 2.86
CA GLN A 15 -7.99 -0.43 1.70
C GLN A 15 -7.29 -1.77 1.78
N SER A 16 -8.02 -2.82 1.45
CA SER A 16 -7.50 -4.18 1.36
C SER A 16 -7.80 -4.76 -0.01
N GLY A 17 -6.87 -5.54 -0.54
CA GLY A 17 -7.04 -6.27 -1.79
C GLY A 17 -6.36 -7.63 -1.72
N GLU A 18 -6.88 -8.59 -2.48
CA GLU A 18 -6.22 -9.87 -2.70
C GLU A 18 -5.44 -9.79 -4.00
N GLN A 19 -4.24 -10.38 -4.00
CA GLN A 19 -3.46 -10.55 -5.22
C GLN A 19 -2.85 -11.94 -5.27
N GLU A 20 -2.81 -12.51 -6.46
CA GLU A 20 -1.99 -13.68 -6.72
C GLU A 20 -0.56 -13.24 -6.99
N SER A 21 0.42 -13.94 -6.43
CA SER A 21 1.83 -13.71 -6.73
C SER A 21 2.59 -15.03 -6.73
N SER A 22 3.70 -15.09 -7.45
CA SER A 22 4.55 -16.28 -7.51
C SER A 22 5.25 -16.57 -6.19
N ASP A 23 5.62 -15.53 -5.46
CA ASP A 23 6.29 -15.59 -4.17
C ASP A 23 5.98 -14.36 -3.32
N ASN A 24 6.50 -14.35 -2.09
CA ASN A 24 6.30 -13.27 -1.15
C ASN A 24 6.99 -11.96 -1.59
N ILE A 25 8.14 -12.02 -2.27
CA ILE A 25 8.90 -10.82 -2.70
C ILE A 25 8.14 -10.07 -3.80
N GLU A 26 7.55 -10.78 -4.75
CA GLU A 26 6.71 -10.17 -5.79
C GLU A 26 5.42 -9.62 -5.19
N ALA A 27 4.81 -10.33 -4.23
CA ALA A 27 3.68 -9.78 -3.47
C ALA A 27 4.05 -8.46 -2.77
N TRP A 28 5.26 -8.38 -2.20
CA TRP A 28 5.80 -7.17 -1.57
C TRP A 28 5.96 -6.02 -2.56
N LYS A 29 6.63 -6.25 -3.69
CA LYS A 29 6.86 -5.20 -4.69
C LYS A 29 5.55 -4.65 -5.24
N SER A 30 4.59 -5.53 -5.50
CA SER A 30 3.26 -5.15 -5.95
C SER A 30 2.52 -4.33 -4.90
N ALA A 31 2.54 -4.78 -3.63
CA ALA A 31 1.91 -4.05 -2.52
C ALA A 31 2.47 -2.63 -2.32
N ILE A 32 3.80 -2.48 -2.39
CA ILE A 32 4.47 -1.18 -2.29
C ILE A 32 4.08 -0.30 -3.49
N SER A 33 4.09 -0.86 -4.70
CA SER A 33 3.70 -0.13 -5.92
C SER A 33 2.26 0.36 -5.85
N SER A 34 1.33 -0.47 -5.34
CA SER A 34 -0.06 -0.08 -5.10
C SER A 34 -0.17 1.05 -4.07
N ALA A 35 0.56 0.97 -2.96
CA ALA A 35 0.56 2.03 -1.95
C ALA A 35 1.10 3.36 -2.49
N ILE A 36 2.13 3.34 -3.34
CA ILE A 36 2.65 4.52 -4.02
C ILE A 36 1.61 5.09 -4.98
N ALA A 37 0.95 4.23 -5.78
CA ALA A 37 -0.07 4.67 -6.74
C ALA A 37 -1.27 5.33 -6.04
N ILE A 38 -1.77 4.72 -4.96
CA ILE A 38 -2.84 5.28 -4.13
C ILE A 38 -2.40 6.61 -3.51
N GLY A 39 -1.18 6.67 -2.98
CA GLY A 39 -0.66 7.91 -2.40
C GLY A 39 -0.55 9.03 -3.44
N ALA A 40 -0.05 8.73 -4.64
CA ALA A 40 0.05 9.68 -5.74
C ALA A 40 -1.34 10.18 -6.20
N ASP A 41 -2.32 9.28 -6.27
CA ASP A 41 -3.71 9.62 -6.59
C ASP A 41 -4.35 10.51 -5.51
N GLN A 42 -4.16 10.20 -4.23
CA GLN A 42 -4.66 11.03 -3.14
C GLN A 42 -4.06 12.45 -3.18
N VAL A 43 -2.74 12.55 -3.39
CA VAL A 43 -2.05 13.85 -3.46
C VAL A 43 -2.49 14.66 -4.68
N SER A 44 -2.67 14.02 -5.84
CA SER A 44 -3.12 14.71 -7.05
C SER A 44 -4.53 15.27 -6.91
N HIS A 45 -5.38 14.65 -6.09
CA HIS A 45 -6.71 15.14 -5.74
C HIS A 45 -6.72 16.13 -4.56
N GLY A 46 -5.54 16.55 -4.08
CA GLY A 46 -5.39 17.55 -3.01
C GLY A 46 -5.49 16.99 -1.59
N SER A 47 -5.60 15.67 -1.43
CA SER A 47 -5.56 15.02 -0.12
C SER A 47 -4.11 14.84 0.33
N PRO A 48 -3.72 15.30 1.53
CA PRO A 48 -2.38 15.06 2.05
C PRO A 48 -2.15 13.56 2.28
N PHE A 49 -1.05 13.04 1.72
CA PHE A 49 -0.66 11.64 1.90
C PHE A 49 0.83 11.56 2.27
N PHE A 50 1.11 11.46 3.56
CA PHE A 50 2.49 11.43 4.06
C PHE A 50 3.10 10.02 4.01
N GLY A 51 2.31 9.00 4.31
CA GLY A 51 2.69 7.61 4.18
C GLY A 51 1.53 6.68 4.46
N ALA A 52 1.68 5.42 4.05
CA ALA A 52 0.75 4.37 4.39
C ALA A 52 1.49 3.15 4.92
N GLU A 53 0.87 2.53 5.90
CA GLU A 53 1.26 1.23 6.39
C GLU A 53 0.74 0.15 5.44
N VAL A 54 1.65 -0.68 4.95
CA VAL A 54 1.38 -1.81 4.08
C VAL A 54 1.62 -3.09 4.86
N ILE A 55 0.55 -3.86 5.04
CA ILE A 55 0.53 -5.16 5.69
C ILE A 55 0.30 -6.20 4.61
N VAL A 56 1.15 -7.23 4.57
CA VAL A 56 0.98 -8.35 3.64
C VAL A 56 0.80 -9.62 4.45
N THR A 57 -0.27 -10.35 4.16
CA THR A 57 -0.59 -11.63 4.79
C THR A 57 -0.80 -12.71 3.74
N GLN A 58 -0.60 -13.97 4.14
CA GLN A 58 -0.95 -15.14 3.36
C GLN A 58 -1.81 -16.05 4.24
N GLY A 59 -3.11 -16.08 3.98
CA GLY A 59 -4.07 -16.69 4.90
C GLY A 59 -4.03 -16.04 6.29
N LYS A 60 -3.70 -16.82 7.32
CA LYS A 60 -3.61 -16.33 8.72
C LYS A 60 -2.21 -15.81 9.09
N GLN A 61 -1.22 -15.99 8.24
CA GLN A 61 0.15 -15.60 8.53
C GLN A 61 0.43 -14.18 8.04
N GLN A 62 0.84 -13.30 8.94
CA GLN A 62 1.40 -12.00 8.56
C GLN A 62 2.84 -12.20 8.10
N LEU A 63 3.11 -11.84 6.84
CA LEU A 63 4.44 -11.96 6.25
C LEU A 63 5.30 -10.74 6.61
N GLY A 64 4.68 -9.60 6.87
CA GLY A 64 5.35 -8.39 7.29
C GLY A 64 4.43 -7.18 7.36
N ARG A 65 4.99 -6.07 7.82
CA ARG A 65 4.33 -4.77 7.96
C ARG A 65 5.38 -3.69 7.79
N TYR A 66 5.14 -2.75 6.88
CA TYR A 66 6.09 -1.68 6.55
C TYR A 66 5.36 -0.37 6.34
N VAL A 67 6.06 0.75 6.57
CA VAL A 67 5.54 2.08 6.27
C VAL A 67 6.14 2.56 4.95
N VAL A 68 5.30 2.80 3.96
CA VAL A 68 5.66 3.40 2.67
C VAL A 68 5.38 4.89 2.77
N SER A 69 6.44 5.70 2.84
CA SER A 69 6.33 7.15 2.84
C SER A 69 6.20 7.64 1.40
N VAL A 70 5.09 8.31 1.08
CA VAL A 70 4.81 8.82 -0.28
C VAL A 70 5.04 10.33 -0.37
N GLY A 71 5.18 11.00 0.79
CA GLY A 71 5.90 12.27 0.94
C GLY A 71 5.58 13.31 -0.12
N ALA A 72 4.30 13.67 -0.29
CA ALA A 72 3.95 14.79 -1.16
C ALA A 72 2.76 15.58 -0.57
N THR A 73 3.00 16.86 -0.31
CA THR A 73 1.95 17.87 -0.22
C THR A 73 1.79 18.48 -1.61
N SER A 74 0.55 18.63 -2.08
CA SER A 74 0.27 19.31 -3.34
C SER A 74 0.96 20.68 -3.37
N LEU A 75 1.77 20.94 -4.40
CA LEU A 75 2.30 22.27 -4.67
C LEU A 75 1.11 23.13 -5.06
N LYS A 76 0.63 23.96 -4.13
CA LYS A 76 -0.35 25.01 -4.44
C LYS A 76 0.29 25.97 -5.44
N ASP A 77 -0.25 26.02 -6.66
CA ASP A 77 -0.25 27.24 -7.48
C ASP A 77 -1.28 28.23 -6.90
#